data_AF-A0A8S4EWT3-F1
#
_entry.id   AF-A0A8S4EWT3-F1
#
_cell.length_a   1.000
_cell.length_b   1.000
_cell.length_c   1.000
_cell.angle_alpha   90.00
_cell.angle_beta   90.00
_cell.angle_gamma   90.00
#
_symmetry.space_group_name_H-M   'P 1'
#
loop_
_entity.id
_entity.type
_entity.pdbx_description
1 polymer ?
#
loop_
_entity_poly.entity_id
_entity_poly.type
_entity_poly.pdbx_seq_one_letter_code
_entity_poly.pdbx_strand_id
1 'polypeptide(L)'
;MKLLLLAALVGCACARTATRQPGVQAHITSLTDKDARAKAMAHPAFANAGRQAGVELWRIENFEPVPVPAKDHGKFYKGDSYIILKTSADKKNNLSWDIHYWLGSQTSQDEAGAAAILTVGLDDKFGGAAVQHRETEGHESQQFLGYFQSTIRYLDGGHASGFTHVSTNAGASKRLFQIKGKKNIRVRQV
;
A
#
# COMPACT_ATOMS: atom_id res chain seq x y z
N MET A 1 -26.83 59.16 60.19
CA MET A 1 -26.43 59.21 58.75
C MET A 1 -24.92 59.38 58.73
N LYS A 2 -24.04 58.52 58.22
CA LYS A 2 -24.10 57.29 57.43
C LYS A 2 -22.83 56.50 57.83
N LEU A 3 -22.98 55.18 57.85
CA LEU A 3 -22.00 54.15 58.21
C LEU A 3 -20.72 54.23 57.34
N LEU A 4 -19.54 54.26 57.96
CA LEU A 4 -18.25 53.97 57.30
C LEU A 4 -17.96 52.48 57.52
N LEU A 5 -18.21 51.66 56.49
CA LEU A 5 -17.83 50.25 56.46
C LEU A 5 -16.53 50.13 55.66
N LEU A 6 -15.43 49.80 56.33
CA LEU A 6 -14.20 49.33 55.71
C LEU A 6 -14.47 47.89 55.21
N ALA A 7 -14.64 47.71 53.91
CA ALA A 7 -14.71 46.38 53.30
C ALA A 7 -13.29 45.96 52.85
N ALA A 8 -12.79 44.88 53.45
CA ALA A 8 -11.52 44.27 53.11
C ALA A 8 -11.50 43.77 51.65
N LEU A 9 -10.43 44.08 50.93
CA LEU A 9 -10.11 43.53 49.61
C LEU A 9 -9.78 42.04 49.75
N VAL A 10 -10.77 41.19 49.52
CA VAL A 10 -10.53 39.77 49.26
C VAL A 10 -10.13 39.63 47.79
N GLY A 11 -8.83 39.51 47.55
CA GLY A 11 -8.29 39.14 46.25
C GLY A 11 -8.69 37.70 45.91
N CYS A 12 -9.71 37.54 45.08
CA CYS A 12 -10.05 36.25 44.50
C CYS A 12 -9.05 35.95 43.37
N ALA A 13 -7.98 35.22 43.69
CA ALA A 13 -7.09 34.65 42.70
C ALA A 13 -7.85 33.54 41.94
N CYS A 14 -8.42 33.90 40.79
CA CYS A 14 -9.01 32.91 39.89
C CYS A 14 -7.87 32.14 39.22
N ALA A 15 -7.55 30.97 39.76
CA ALA A 15 -6.58 30.05 39.16
C ALA A 15 -7.07 29.67 37.76
N ARG A 16 -6.34 30.10 36.73
CA ARG A 16 -6.55 29.61 35.37
C ARG A 16 -6.04 28.18 35.31
N THR A 17 -6.93 27.21 35.54
CA THR A 17 -6.69 25.83 35.14
C THR A 17 -6.63 25.81 33.62
N ALA A 18 -5.41 25.80 33.09
CA ALA A 18 -5.17 25.47 31.69
C ALA A 18 -5.59 24.00 31.50
N THR A 19 -6.77 23.78 30.93
CA THR A 19 -7.17 22.46 30.44
C THR A 19 -6.20 22.10 29.32
N ARG A 20 -5.21 21.26 29.66
CA ARG A 20 -4.34 20.60 28.69
C ARG A 20 -5.27 19.83 27.76
N GLN A 21 -5.43 20.29 26.52
CA GLN A 21 -6.06 19.45 25.51
C GLN A 21 -5.27 18.14 25.49
N PRO A 22 -5.91 16.96 25.62
CA PRO A 22 -5.22 15.72 25.35
C PRO A 22 -4.68 15.88 23.93
N GLY A 23 -3.35 15.77 23.80
CA GLY A 23 -2.72 15.81 22.49
C GLY A 23 -3.48 14.84 21.61
N VAL A 24 -3.95 15.32 20.46
CA VAL A 24 -4.51 14.43 19.44
C VAL A 24 -3.39 13.48 19.10
N GLN A 25 -3.45 12.29 19.69
CA GLN A 25 -2.52 11.23 19.38
C GLN A 25 -2.90 10.84 17.97
N ALA A 26 -2.11 11.31 17.01
CA ALA A 26 -2.20 10.82 15.65
C ALA A 26 -1.93 9.32 15.77
N HIS A 27 -3.00 8.53 15.80
CA HIS A 27 -2.91 7.11 15.56
C HIS A 27 -2.70 6.99 14.05
N ILE A 28 -1.48 7.35 13.63
CA ILE A 28 -0.95 6.87 12.37
C ILE A 28 -0.88 5.37 12.62
N THR A 29 -1.85 4.62 12.08
CA THR A 29 -1.68 3.19 11.86
C THR A 29 -0.57 3.08 10.82
N SER A 30 0.67 3.30 11.24
CA SER A 30 1.82 2.89 10.46
C SER A 30 1.68 1.38 10.43
N LEU A 31 1.10 0.87 9.35
CA LEU A 31 1.30 -0.52 8.96
C LEU A 31 2.81 -0.66 8.97
N THR A 32 3.34 -1.30 10.01
CA THR A 32 4.76 -1.56 10.05
C THR A 32 5.05 -2.49 8.88
N ASP A 33 6.27 -2.49 8.35
CA ASP A 33 6.63 -3.39 7.23
C ASP A 33 6.25 -4.85 7.54
N LYS A 34 6.26 -5.24 8.83
CA LYS A 34 5.78 -6.53 9.32
C LYS A 34 4.27 -6.75 9.12
N ASP A 35 3.44 -5.74 9.35
CA ASP A 35 1.99 -5.85 9.18
C ASP A 35 1.62 -5.98 7.70
N ALA A 36 2.30 -5.24 6.82
CA ALA A 36 2.11 -5.34 5.38
C ALA A 36 2.51 -6.73 4.86
N ARG A 37 3.66 -7.25 5.30
CA ARG A 37 4.14 -8.60 4.97
C ARG A 37 3.22 -9.70 5.50
N ALA A 38 2.74 -9.56 6.74
CA ALA A 38 1.78 -10.50 7.34
C ALA A 38 0.45 -10.52 6.57
N LYS A 39 -0.07 -9.34 6.16
CA LYS A 39 -1.26 -9.25 5.30
C LYS A 39 -1.03 -9.94 3.95
N ALA A 40 0.13 -9.72 3.34
CA ALA A 40 0.51 -10.35 2.08
C ALA A 40 0.59 -11.88 2.19
N MET A 41 1.22 -12.40 3.25
CA MET A 41 1.31 -13.84 3.52
C MET A 41 -0.07 -14.50 3.70
N ALA A 42 -0.98 -13.83 4.40
CA ALA A 42 -2.33 -14.33 4.66
C ALA A 42 -3.32 -14.04 3.51
N HIS A 43 -2.86 -13.51 2.37
CA HIS A 43 -3.73 -13.07 1.30
C HIS A 43 -4.50 -14.25 0.66
N PRO A 44 -5.84 -14.18 0.49
CA PRO A 44 -6.64 -15.27 -0.05
C PRO A 44 -6.19 -15.80 -1.42
N ALA A 45 -5.69 -14.92 -2.30
CA ALA A 45 -5.19 -15.33 -3.62
C ALA A 45 -3.99 -16.28 -3.54
N PHE A 46 -3.26 -16.29 -2.42
CA PHE A 46 -2.13 -17.17 -2.18
C PHE A 46 -2.47 -18.40 -1.34
N ALA A 47 -3.71 -18.57 -0.86
CA ALA A 47 -4.06 -19.67 0.06
C ALA A 47 -3.65 -21.07 -0.47
N ASN A 48 -3.81 -21.29 -1.77
CA ASN A 48 -3.48 -22.56 -2.44
C ASN A 48 -2.16 -22.52 -3.23
N ALA A 49 -1.44 -21.38 -3.22
CA ALA A 49 -0.20 -21.21 -3.96
C ALA A 49 0.87 -22.22 -3.50
N GLY A 50 1.60 -22.78 -4.46
CA GLY A 50 2.78 -23.60 -4.24
C GLY A 50 2.52 -25.01 -3.73
N ARG A 51 1.28 -25.51 -3.79
CA ARG A 51 0.92 -26.85 -3.29
C ARG A 51 1.25 -27.98 -4.24
N GLN A 52 1.40 -27.70 -5.53
CA GLN A 52 1.67 -28.68 -6.57
C GLN A 52 2.69 -28.12 -7.56
N ALA A 53 3.48 -29.00 -8.18
CA ALA A 53 4.42 -28.59 -9.21
C ALA A 53 3.69 -27.94 -10.39
N GLY A 54 4.15 -26.76 -10.80
CA GLY A 54 3.43 -25.93 -11.76
C GLY A 54 3.94 -24.51 -11.82
N VAL A 55 3.27 -23.70 -12.63
CA VAL A 55 3.47 -22.24 -12.69
C VAL A 55 2.14 -21.59 -12.35
N GLU A 56 2.17 -20.71 -11.36
CA GLU A 56 1.04 -19.87 -10.96
C GLU A 56 1.42 -18.41 -11.22
N LEU A 57 0.44 -17.60 -11.64
CA LEU A 57 0.69 -16.24 -12.09
C LEU A 57 -0.43 -15.33 -11.58
N TRP A 58 -0.04 -14.19 -11.02
CA TRP A 58 -0.95 -13.15 -10.54
C TRP A 58 -0.56 -11.81 -11.15
N ARG A 59 -1.55 -11.01 -11.51
CA ARG A 59 -1.41 -9.62 -11.92
C ARG A 59 -1.72 -8.72 -10.74
N ILE A 60 -0.97 -7.65 -10.57
CA ILE A 60 -1.27 -6.66 -9.53
C ILE A 60 -2.33 -5.69 -10.06
N GLU A 61 -3.45 -5.60 -9.35
CA GLU A 61 -4.54 -4.69 -9.65
C GLU A 61 -4.96 -3.99 -8.33
N ASN A 62 -4.82 -2.66 -8.25
CA ASN A 62 -5.14 -1.88 -7.05
C ASN A 62 -4.53 -2.45 -5.74
N PHE A 63 -3.23 -2.74 -5.73
CA PHE A 63 -2.49 -3.36 -4.61
C PHE A 63 -2.83 -4.83 -4.30
N GLU A 64 -3.73 -5.46 -5.05
CA GLU A 64 -4.15 -6.84 -4.79
C GLU A 64 -3.65 -7.80 -5.88
N PRO A 65 -3.18 -9.01 -5.54
CA PRO A 65 -2.78 -10.02 -6.51
C PRO A 65 -4.01 -10.75 -7.06
N VAL A 66 -4.28 -10.59 -8.36
CA VAL A 66 -5.39 -11.21 -9.08
C VAL A 66 -4.88 -12.39 -9.93
N PRO A 67 -5.38 -13.63 -9.73
CA PRO A 67 -4.92 -14.79 -10.49
C PRO A 67 -5.14 -14.62 -12.00
N VAL A 68 -4.11 -14.93 -12.79
CA VAL A 68 -4.18 -14.91 -14.26
C VAL A 68 -4.51 -16.31 -14.77
N PRO A 69 -5.55 -16.46 -15.62
CA PRO A 69 -5.89 -17.74 -16.23
C PRO A 69 -4.73 -18.36 -17.00
N ALA A 70 -4.57 -19.68 -16.92
CA ALA A 70 -3.47 -20.41 -17.58
C ALA A 70 -3.36 -20.14 -19.09
N LYS A 71 -4.49 -19.89 -19.78
CA LYS A 71 -4.55 -19.52 -21.21
C LYS A 71 -3.87 -18.19 -21.55
N ASP A 72 -3.68 -17.34 -20.55
CA ASP A 72 -3.11 -16.00 -20.69
C ASP A 72 -1.70 -15.91 -20.09
N HIS A 73 -1.15 -17.03 -19.61
CA HIS A 73 0.25 -17.10 -19.19
C HIS A 73 1.17 -16.78 -20.37
N GLY A 74 2.16 -15.92 -20.12
CA GLY A 74 3.07 -15.40 -21.14
C GLY A 74 2.58 -14.12 -21.84
N LYS A 75 1.39 -13.60 -21.52
CA LYS A 75 0.94 -12.27 -21.94
C LYS A 75 1.15 -11.29 -20.81
N PHE A 76 2.01 -10.30 -21.02
CA PHE A 76 2.34 -9.28 -20.02
C PHE A 76 2.01 -7.89 -20.55
N TYR A 77 1.23 -7.13 -19.78
CA TYR A 77 0.97 -5.73 -20.08
C TYR A 77 2.12 -4.86 -19.60
N LYS A 78 2.63 -3.97 -20.46
CA LYS A 78 3.77 -3.09 -20.14
C LYS A 78 3.47 -2.12 -19.00
N GLY A 79 2.20 -1.76 -18.82
CA GLY A 79 1.72 -0.91 -17.73
C GLY A 79 1.53 -1.61 -16.40
N ASP A 80 1.73 -2.94 -16.32
CA ASP A 80 1.36 -3.73 -15.14
C ASP A 80 2.58 -4.39 -14.48
N SER A 81 2.39 -4.82 -13.24
CA SER A 81 3.32 -5.68 -12.50
C SER A 81 2.69 -7.05 -12.24
N TYR A 82 3.51 -8.09 -12.19
CA TYR A 82 3.07 -9.47 -12.04
C TYR A 82 3.91 -10.23 -11.01
N ILE A 83 3.31 -11.24 -10.39
CA ILE A 83 3.99 -12.22 -9.54
C ILE A 83 3.83 -13.59 -10.18
N ILE A 84 4.93 -14.32 -10.31
CA ILE A 84 4.99 -15.65 -10.90
C ILE A 84 5.62 -16.58 -9.87
N LEU A 85 4.92 -17.66 -9.53
CA LEU A 85 5.44 -18.70 -8.66
C LEU A 85 5.70 -19.95 -9.50
N LYS A 86 6.96 -20.36 -9.59
CA LYS A 86 7.34 -21.66 -10.09
C LYS A 86 7.51 -22.62 -8.91
N THR A 87 6.72 -23.70 -8.91
CA THR A 87 6.88 -24.80 -7.98
C THR A 87 7.46 -26.01 -8.71
N SER A 88 8.55 -26.54 -8.18
CA SER A 88 9.23 -27.73 -8.70
C SER A 88 9.17 -28.85 -7.66
N ALA A 89 9.09 -30.10 -8.11
CA ALA A 89 9.11 -31.28 -7.25
C ALA A 89 10.32 -32.15 -7.59
N ASP A 90 11.08 -32.57 -6.58
CA ASP A 90 12.16 -33.53 -6.76
C ASP A 90 11.64 -34.99 -6.87
N LYS A 91 12.54 -35.94 -7.09
CA LYS A 91 12.19 -37.38 -7.19
C LYS A 91 11.59 -37.95 -5.89
N LYS A 92 11.78 -37.27 -4.76
CA LYS A 92 11.26 -37.63 -3.44
C LYS A 92 9.99 -36.83 -3.09
N ASN A 93 9.47 -36.06 -4.05
CA ASN A 93 8.30 -35.20 -3.90
C ASN A 93 8.50 -34.04 -2.90
N ASN A 94 9.74 -33.62 -2.65
CA ASN A 94 10.02 -32.37 -1.95
C ASN A 94 9.80 -31.21 -2.91
N LEU A 95 9.12 -30.17 -2.44
CA LEU A 95 8.82 -28.99 -3.23
C LEU A 95 9.89 -27.91 -3.03
N SER A 96 10.23 -27.22 -4.11
CA SER A 96 11.03 -26.00 -4.10
C SER A 96 10.28 -24.90 -4.86
N TRP A 97 10.53 -23.65 -4.48
CA TRP A 97 9.79 -22.50 -4.97
C TRP A 97 10.73 -21.41 -5.48
N ASP A 98 10.44 -20.90 -6.67
CA ASP A 98 11.05 -19.70 -7.23
C ASP A 98 9.94 -18.67 -7.46
N ILE A 99 10.05 -17.52 -6.82
CA ILE A 99 9.09 -16.41 -6.96
C ILE A 99 9.75 -15.33 -7.81
N HIS A 100 9.13 -14.98 -8.92
CA HIS A 100 9.56 -13.89 -9.79
C HIS A 100 8.53 -12.78 -9.71
N TYR A 101 8.96 -11.54 -9.48
CA TYR A 101 8.10 -10.38 -9.71
C TYR A 101 8.59 -9.66 -10.95
N TRP A 102 7.70 -9.56 -11.93
CA TRP A 102 7.97 -8.96 -13.22
C TRP A 102 7.40 -7.55 -13.26
N LEU A 103 8.22 -6.59 -13.71
CA LEU A 103 7.88 -5.17 -13.78
C LEU A 103 7.86 -4.73 -15.24
N GLY A 104 6.69 -4.28 -15.70
CA GLY A 104 6.53 -3.70 -17.03
C GLY A 104 7.26 -2.36 -17.15
N SER A 105 7.68 -2.02 -18.36
CA SER A 105 8.41 -0.77 -18.64
C SER A 105 7.62 0.50 -18.30
N GLN A 106 6.30 0.41 -18.22
CA GLN A 106 5.37 1.51 -17.93
C GLN A 106 4.60 1.30 -16.62
N THR A 107 4.99 0.32 -15.79
CA THR A 107 4.27 0.03 -14.54
C THR A 107 4.32 1.19 -13.56
N SER A 108 3.21 1.39 -12.84
CA SER A 108 3.12 2.44 -11.83
C SER A 108 3.91 2.11 -10.57
N GLN A 109 4.27 3.13 -9.80
CA GLN A 109 5.09 2.96 -8.60
C GLN A 109 4.40 2.10 -7.53
N ASP A 110 3.08 2.26 -7.37
CA ASP A 110 2.27 1.45 -6.46
C ASP A 110 2.25 -0.01 -6.87
N GLU A 111 2.07 -0.31 -8.15
CA GLU A 111 2.03 -1.70 -8.63
C GLU A 111 3.39 -2.39 -8.45
N ALA A 112 4.48 -1.70 -8.79
CA ALA A 112 5.84 -2.23 -8.59
C ALA A 112 6.14 -2.46 -7.10
N GLY A 113 5.76 -1.51 -6.24
CA GLY A 113 5.93 -1.63 -4.79
C GLY A 113 5.07 -2.75 -4.20
N ALA A 114 3.82 -2.86 -4.64
CA ALA A 114 2.91 -3.92 -4.23
C ALA A 114 3.44 -5.30 -4.64
N ALA A 115 3.92 -5.46 -5.88
CA ALA A 115 4.49 -6.71 -6.36
C ALA A 115 5.67 -7.17 -5.49
N ALA A 116 6.56 -6.24 -5.11
CA ALA A 116 7.69 -6.52 -4.23
C ALA A 116 7.24 -6.95 -2.82
N ILE A 117 6.33 -6.19 -2.18
CA ILE A 117 5.84 -6.51 -0.83
C ILE A 117 5.07 -7.85 -0.81
N LEU A 118 4.20 -8.07 -1.80
CA LEU A 118 3.43 -9.30 -1.94
C LEU A 118 4.32 -10.51 -2.18
N THR A 119 5.41 -10.36 -2.94
CA THR A 119 6.41 -11.41 -3.14
C THR A 119 7.07 -11.83 -1.83
N VAL A 120 7.45 -10.86 -0.99
CA VAL A 120 8.02 -11.16 0.33
C VAL A 120 7.00 -11.88 1.21
N GLY A 121 5.74 -11.45 1.22
CA GLY A 121 4.69 -12.15 1.96
C GLY A 121 4.41 -13.56 1.45
N LEU A 122 4.50 -13.79 0.13
CA LEU A 122 4.38 -15.12 -0.45
C LEU A 122 5.53 -16.04 -0.04
N ASP A 123 6.77 -15.53 0.01
CA ASP A 123 7.93 -16.29 0.50
C ASP A 123 7.80 -16.70 1.98
N ASP A 124 7.23 -15.83 2.83
CA ASP A 124 6.97 -16.16 4.24
C ASP A 124 6.07 -17.36 4.42
N LYS A 125 5.11 -17.54 3.50
CA LYS A 125 4.23 -18.70 3.50
C LYS A 125 5.02 -20.01 3.38
N PHE A 126 6.18 -19.96 2.71
CA PHE A 126 7.12 -21.07 2.57
C PHE A 126 8.25 -21.02 3.62
N GLY A 127 8.10 -20.19 4.66
CA GLY A 127 9.10 -20.05 5.73
C GLY A 127 10.39 -19.39 5.27
N GLY A 128 10.37 -18.59 4.19
CA GLY A 128 11.57 -17.98 3.62
C GLY A 128 12.42 -18.93 2.77
N ALA A 129 11.85 -20.07 2.35
CA ALA A 129 12.54 -21.07 1.54
C ALA A 129 12.52 -20.78 0.04
N ALA A 130 11.70 -19.83 -0.42
CA ALA A 130 11.60 -19.52 -1.84
C ALA A 130 12.73 -18.59 -2.30
N VAL A 131 13.19 -18.77 -3.53
CA VAL A 131 14.15 -17.84 -4.14
C VAL A 131 13.39 -16.71 -4.81
N GLN A 132 13.66 -15.47 -4.42
CA GLN A 132 13.01 -14.29 -4.98
C GLN A 132 13.84 -13.70 -6.13
N HIS A 133 13.21 -13.46 -7.27
CA HIS A 133 13.82 -12.94 -8.48
C HIS A 133 13.11 -11.66 -8.93
N ARG A 134 13.89 -10.63 -9.26
CA ARG A 134 13.38 -9.40 -9.86
C ARG A 134 13.53 -9.46 -11.37
N GLU A 135 12.41 -9.43 -12.07
CA GLU A 135 12.37 -9.47 -13.53
C GLU A 135 11.89 -8.11 -14.05
N THR A 136 12.51 -7.60 -15.12
CA THR A 136 12.10 -6.36 -15.78
C THR A 136 11.92 -6.59 -17.26
N GLU A 137 10.92 -5.94 -17.86
CA GLU A 137 10.63 -6.06 -19.30
C GLU A 137 11.91 -5.99 -20.16
N GLY A 138 12.14 -7.03 -20.97
CA GLY A 138 13.26 -7.12 -21.92
C GLY A 138 14.61 -7.49 -21.29
N HIS A 139 14.68 -7.69 -19.98
CA HIS A 139 15.89 -8.10 -19.25
C HIS A 139 15.61 -9.27 -18.30
N GLU A 140 14.69 -10.14 -18.69
CA GLU A 140 14.31 -11.30 -17.89
C GLU A 140 15.39 -12.36 -17.84
N SER A 141 15.46 -13.07 -16.72
CA SER A 141 16.34 -14.22 -16.55
C SER A 141 15.98 -15.36 -17.51
N GLN A 142 16.99 -16.13 -17.92
CA GLN A 142 16.75 -17.33 -18.76
C GLN A 142 15.85 -18.35 -18.06
N GLN A 143 15.93 -18.41 -16.72
CA GLN A 143 15.07 -19.26 -15.91
C GLN A 143 13.60 -18.83 -16.04
N PHE A 144 13.30 -17.54 -15.90
CA PHE A 144 11.95 -17.00 -16.09
C PHE A 144 11.41 -17.27 -17.49
N LEU A 145 12.23 -16.99 -18.52
CA LEU A 145 11.85 -17.23 -19.92
C LEU A 145 11.53 -18.71 -20.18
N GLY A 146 12.25 -19.63 -19.53
CA GLY A 146 12.05 -21.07 -19.66
C GLY A 146 10.70 -21.60 -19.17
N TYR A 147 9.93 -20.80 -18.41
CA TYR A 147 8.61 -21.21 -17.93
C TYR A 147 7.52 -21.13 -19.00
N PHE A 148 7.71 -20.27 -20.00
CA PHE A 148 6.71 -20.00 -21.03
C PHE A 148 7.11 -20.75 -22.31
N GLN A 149 6.43 -21.88 -22.55
CA GLN A 149 6.69 -22.77 -23.70
C GLN A 149 6.59 -22.04 -25.05
N SER A 150 5.70 -21.05 -25.11
CA SER A 150 5.58 -20.09 -26.20
C SER A 150 6.17 -18.75 -25.74
N THR A 151 6.90 -18.08 -26.64
CA THR A 151 7.46 -16.74 -26.43
C THR A 151 6.53 -15.82 -25.64
N ILE A 152 7.11 -15.09 -24.70
CA ILE A 152 6.41 -14.02 -23.97
C ILE A 152 5.97 -12.91 -24.93
N ARG A 153 4.82 -12.30 -24.65
CA ARG A 153 4.23 -11.22 -25.46
C ARG A 153 4.03 -9.99 -24.58
N TYR A 154 4.65 -8.89 -24.99
CA TYR A 154 4.43 -7.59 -24.37
C TYR A 154 3.24 -6.90 -25.04
N LEU A 155 2.23 -6.57 -24.25
CA LEU A 155 1.00 -5.90 -24.68
C LEU A 155 1.00 -4.47 -24.18
N ASP A 156 0.57 -3.53 -25.01
CA ASP A 156 0.42 -2.14 -24.59
C ASP A 156 -0.78 -1.98 -23.65
N GLY A 157 -0.72 -0.95 -22.79
CA GLY A 157 -1.73 -0.68 -21.77
C GLY A 157 -1.45 -1.39 -20.45
N GLY A 158 -2.47 -1.43 -19.60
CA GLY A 158 -2.40 -1.95 -18.24
C GLY A 158 -3.62 -1.56 -17.42
N HIS A 159 -3.66 -2.02 -16.18
CA HIS A 159 -4.53 -1.54 -15.12
C HIS A 159 -4.14 -0.10 -14.73
N ALA A 160 -5.11 0.66 -14.22
CA ALA A 160 -4.83 2.00 -13.71
C ALA A 160 -4.12 1.92 -12.36
N SER A 161 -3.20 2.85 -12.10
CA SER A 161 -2.58 3.01 -10.77
C SER A 161 -3.65 3.13 -9.68
N GLY A 162 -3.43 2.40 -8.59
CA GLY A 162 -4.22 2.47 -7.37
C GLY A 162 -3.91 3.70 -6.51
N PHE A 163 -2.88 4.48 -6.85
CA PHE A 163 -2.63 5.75 -6.16
C PHE A 163 -3.64 6.82 -6.56
N THR A 164 -4.16 7.53 -5.55
CA THR A 164 -4.86 8.79 -5.78
C THR A 164 -3.84 9.91 -5.90
N HIS A 165 -3.86 10.67 -6.99
CA HIS A 165 -2.95 11.79 -7.18
C HIS A 165 -3.25 12.90 -6.14
N VAL A 166 -2.32 13.12 -5.21
CA VAL A 166 -2.36 14.22 -4.24
C VAL A 166 -1.28 15.22 -4.60
N SER A 167 -1.67 16.46 -4.91
CA SER A 167 -0.72 17.55 -5.11
C SER A 167 -0.33 18.13 -3.75
N THR A 168 0.88 17.79 -3.29
CA THR A 168 1.47 18.44 -2.11
C THR A 168 1.71 19.92 -2.44
N ASN A 169 1.01 20.81 -1.73
CA ASN A 169 1.01 22.25 -2.00
C ASN A 169 0.32 22.65 -3.31
N ALA A 170 -0.80 22.00 -3.70
CA ALA A 170 -1.78 22.68 -4.54
C ALA A 170 -2.11 24.00 -3.83
N GLY A 171 -1.55 25.11 -4.33
CA GLY A 171 -1.51 26.39 -3.62
C GLY A 171 -2.83 26.67 -2.94
N ALA A 172 -2.78 27.04 -1.65
CA ALA A 172 -3.97 27.19 -0.81
C ALA A 172 -5.09 27.86 -1.60
N SER A 173 -6.25 27.19 -1.71
CA SER A 173 -7.39 27.73 -2.44
C SER A 173 -7.65 29.15 -1.93
N LYS A 174 -7.53 30.16 -2.80
CA LYS A 174 -7.84 31.54 -2.42
C LYS A 174 -9.31 31.58 -2.04
N ARG A 175 -9.61 31.88 -0.78
CA ARG A 175 -10.97 31.97 -0.23
C ARG A 175 -11.16 33.35 0.35
N LEU A 176 -12.31 33.96 0.06
CA LEU A 176 -12.71 35.20 0.70
C LEU A 176 -13.67 34.86 1.84
N PHE A 177 -13.44 35.48 2.99
CA PHE A 177 -14.32 35.33 4.14
C PHE A 177 -14.88 36.69 4.54
N GLN A 178 -16.20 36.75 4.67
CA GLN A 178 -16.88 37.88 5.27
C GLN A 178 -17.01 37.66 6.78
N ILE A 179 -16.50 38.61 7.55
CA ILE A 179 -16.59 38.62 9.01
C ILE A 179 -17.62 39.69 9.40
N LYS A 180 -18.65 39.30 10.16
CA LYS A 180 -19.70 40.22 10.62
C LYS A 180 -20.20 39.89 12.02
N GLY A 181 -20.41 40.90 12.84
CA GLY A 181 -20.97 40.80 14.20
C GLY A 181 -20.15 41.55 15.25
N LYS A 182 -20.77 41.88 16.39
CA LYS A 182 -20.13 42.62 17.50
C LYS A 182 -19.97 41.78 18.78
N LYS A 183 -21.04 41.12 19.22
CA LYS A 183 -21.01 40.12 20.33
C LYS A 183 -20.93 38.68 19.83
N ASN A 184 -21.68 38.36 18.77
CA ASN A 184 -21.66 37.05 18.13
C ASN A 184 -21.09 37.20 16.71
N ILE A 185 -19.78 37.06 16.57
CA ILE A 185 -19.08 37.17 15.28
C ILE A 185 -19.31 35.91 14.47
N ARG A 186 -19.70 36.08 13.20
CA ARG A 186 -19.85 34.99 12.23
C ARG A 186 -18.89 35.21 11.07
N VAL A 187 -18.20 34.14 10.70
CA VAL A 187 -17.31 34.10 9.54
C VAL A 187 -18.01 33.25 8.48
N ARG A 188 -18.23 33.81 7.29
CA ARG A 188 -18.84 33.11 6.15
C ARG A 188 -17.92 33.19 4.95
N GLN A 189 -17.71 32.07 4.27
CA GLN A 189 -17.03 32.06 2.98
C GLN A 189 -17.97 32.68 1.93
N VAL A 190 -17.48 33.60 1.10
CA VAL A 190 -18.23 34.32 0.05
C VAL A 190 -17.52 34.24 -1.30
#